data_AF-A0A7V7HYD5-F1
#
_entry.id   AF-A0A7V7HYD5-F1
#
_cell.length_a   1.000
_cell.length_b   1.000
_cell.length_c   1.000
_cell.angle_alpha   90.00
_cell.angle_beta   90.00
_cell.angle_gamma   90.00
#
_symmetry.space_group_name_H-M   'P 1'
#
loop_
_entity.id
_entity.type
_entity.pdbx_description
1 polymer ?
#
loop_
_entity_poly.entity_id
_entity_poly.type
_entity_poly.pdbx_seq_one_letter_code
_entity_poly.pdbx_strand_id
1 'polypeptide(L)'
;MRTQEQIANLFRNFSIKECKGSSDLYEYLSIKIAEDEEVLTLSSYAQVGQPIPNLLLGAVHYLLLSGKEHHLKMYYSSLVENANTDLNQAFDYFKDFCKTYREEIITLLQTKLVQTNEVRRCAYLYPSFCYIFNKVKKQLALIEIGTSSGLQLFWDQYSYSYGTDVTYGNINSNVHVTSEIRGENVPHFLKESPSVAERIGLDLHVNDLHSNEDYLWLRALIWPEHKERLEMFDQAASLVKTESVQLIEGDGVELLPSIIEQISKDAIICIFHTHVANQIPEQVKRKLEKQIQEIGAKRDVFHLYNNMWDRDLHIDYYINGNEYRETVGETEGHGRWFSWKIGDRTLC
;
A
#
# COMPACT_ATOMS: atom_id res chain seq x y z
N MET A 1 -12.20 -17.56 18.96
CA MET A 1 -12.52 -16.11 19.03
C MET A 1 -11.62 -15.47 20.07
N ARG A 2 -11.16 -14.23 19.85
CA ARG A 2 -10.37 -13.48 20.83
C ARG A 2 -11.25 -13.10 22.03
N THR A 3 -10.70 -13.10 23.23
CA THR A 3 -11.39 -12.56 24.41
C THR A 3 -11.46 -11.04 24.35
N GLN A 4 -12.39 -10.41 25.08
CA GLN A 4 -12.46 -8.95 25.16
C GLN A 4 -11.14 -8.34 25.64
N GLU A 5 -10.47 -8.92 26.64
CA GLU A 5 -9.17 -8.44 27.13
C GLU A 5 -8.07 -8.54 26.04
N GLN A 6 -8.11 -9.57 25.20
CA GLN A 6 -7.18 -9.64 24.05
C GLN A 6 -7.45 -8.51 23.05
N ILE A 7 -8.72 -8.20 22.77
CA ILE A 7 -9.09 -7.11 21.87
C ILE A 7 -8.72 -5.75 22.48
N ALA A 8 -8.98 -5.53 23.77
CA ALA A 8 -8.59 -4.32 24.50
C ALA A 8 -7.08 -4.08 24.39
N ASN A 9 -6.27 -5.12 24.57
CA ASN A 9 -4.82 -5.02 24.42
C ASN A 9 -4.38 -4.71 22.98
N LEU A 10 -5.14 -5.08 21.95
CA LEU A 10 -4.86 -4.64 20.57
C LEU A 10 -5.04 -3.13 20.44
N PHE A 11 -6.13 -2.58 20.98
CA PHE A 11 -6.39 -1.14 20.94
C PHE A 11 -5.37 -0.33 21.77
N ARG A 12 -5.01 -0.79 22.97
CA ARG A 12 -3.95 -0.15 23.79
C ARG A 12 -2.61 -0.12 23.04
N ASN A 13 -2.22 -1.25 22.44
CA ASN A 13 -0.98 -1.32 21.66
C ASN A 13 -1.06 -0.44 20.40
N PHE A 14 -2.19 -0.43 19.71
CA PHE A 14 -2.39 0.37 18.50
C PHE A 14 -2.32 1.87 18.80
N SER A 15 -2.92 2.32 19.90
CA SER A 15 -2.78 3.69 20.40
C SER A 15 -1.31 4.09 20.59
N ILE A 16 -0.55 3.26 21.32
CA ILE A 16 0.83 3.59 21.71
C ILE A 16 1.82 3.45 20.54
N LYS A 17 1.67 2.40 19.72
CA LYS A 17 2.67 2.02 18.71
C LYS A 17 2.41 2.63 17.34
N GLU A 18 1.14 2.85 16.99
CA GLU A 18 0.75 3.28 15.65
C GLU A 18 0.19 4.70 15.65
N CYS A 19 -0.72 5.03 16.59
CA CYS A 19 -1.43 6.32 16.58
C CYS A 19 -0.59 7.48 17.11
N LYS A 20 0.22 7.22 18.14
CA LYS A 20 0.94 8.26 18.88
C LYS A 20 1.80 9.14 17.98
N GLY A 21 1.51 10.45 17.99
CA GLY A 21 2.19 11.44 17.15
C GLY A 21 1.84 11.38 15.66
N SER A 22 0.79 10.64 15.29
CA SER A 22 0.30 10.49 13.91
C SER A 22 -1.19 10.81 13.78
N SER A 23 -2.04 10.37 14.72
CA SER A 23 -3.47 10.70 14.76
C SER A 23 -3.94 10.80 16.22
N ASP A 24 -4.18 12.03 16.67
CA ASP A 24 -4.63 12.31 18.03
C ASP A 24 -6.05 11.73 18.26
N LEU A 25 -6.92 11.79 17.25
CA LEU A 25 -8.26 11.22 17.34
C LEU A 25 -8.20 9.71 17.53
N TYR A 26 -7.45 8.99 16.69
CA TYR A 26 -7.38 7.53 16.78
C TYR A 26 -6.59 7.07 18.00
N GLU A 27 -5.59 7.84 18.47
CA GLU A 27 -4.90 7.58 19.74
C GLU A 27 -5.90 7.61 20.90
N TYR A 28 -6.69 8.69 21.00
CA TYR A 28 -7.69 8.89 22.05
C TYR A 28 -8.80 7.84 21.99
N LEU A 29 -9.42 7.63 20.82
CA LEU A 29 -10.49 6.65 20.65
C LEU A 29 -10.01 5.24 20.99
N SER A 30 -8.80 4.86 20.59
CA SER A 30 -8.28 3.52 20.86
C SER A 30 -8.10 3.27 22.37
N ILE A 31 -7.66 4.26 23.14
CA ILE A 31 -7.58 4.13 24.61
C ILE A 31 -8.97 3.91 25.20
N LYS A 32 -9.95 4.72 24.80
CA LYS A 32 -11.32 4.64 25.32
C LYS A 32 -12.05 3.36 24.91
N ILE A 33 -11.84 2.89 23.68
CA ILE A 33 -12.39 1.62 23.20
C ILE A 33 -11.84 0.45 24.03
N ALA A 34 -10.56 0.49 24.44
CA ALA A 34 -9.98 -0.55 25.28
C ALA A 34 -10.56 -0.63 26.70
N GLU A 35 -11.41 0.33 27.09
CA GLU A 35 -12.06 0.42 28.39
C GLU A 35 -13.59 0.17 28.32
N ASP A 36 -14.16 0.01 27.13
CA ASP A 36 -15.62 -0.10 26.92
C ASP A 36 -16.07 -1.47 26.40
N GLU A 37 -16.85 -2.18 27.22
CA GLU A 37 -17.30 -3.55 26.90
C GLU A 37 -18.20 -3.64 25.66
N GLU A 38 -19.03 -2.61 25.40
CA GLU A 38 -19.96 -2.62 24.27
C GLU A 38 -19.21 -2.52 22.94
N VAL A 39 -18.24 -1.59 22.85
CA VAL A 39 -17.43 -1.41 21.65
C VAL A 39 -16.43 -2.57 21.47
N LEU A 40 -15.89 -3.13 22.55
CA LEU A 40 -15.07 -4.36 22.47
C LEU A 40 -15.88 -5.55 21.96
N THR A 41 -17.15 -5.67 22.37
CA THR A 41 -18.06 -6.69 21.85
C THR A 41 -18.35 -6.47 20.37
N LEU A 42 -18.60 -5.24 19.95
CA LEU A 42 -18.76 -4.89 18.53
C LEU A 42 -17.51 -5.26 17.72
N SER A 43 -16.32 -4.95 18.24
CA SER A 43 -15.03 -5.25 17.62
C SER A 43 -14.78 -6.76 17.44
N SER A 44 -15.42 -7.60 18.24
CA SER A 44 -15.26 -9.06 18.19
C SER A 44 -15.87 -9.70 16.94
N TYR A 45 -16.71 -8.98 16.19
CA TYR A 45 -17.27 -9.42 14.91
C TYR A 45 -16.26 -9.35 13.75
N ALA A 46 -15.09 -8.74 13.98
CA ALA A 46 -14.02 -8.69 13.00
C ALA A 46 -13.59 -10.10 12.56
N GLN A 47 -13.48 -10.29 11.25
CA GLN A 47 -13.00 -11.54 10.68
C GLN A 47 -11.57 -11.89 11.15
N VAL A 48 -11.27 -13.19 11.18
CA VAL A 48 -10.00 -13.72 11.68
C VAL A 48 -8.85 -13.24 10.80
N GLY A 49 -7.74 -12.81 11.42
CA GLY A 49 -6.54 -12.37 10.72
C GLY A 49 -6.49 -10.87 10.42
N GLN A 50 -7.61 -10.14 10.55
CA GLN A 50 -7.64 -8.70 10.30
C GLN A 50 -7.14 -7.87 11.50
N PRO A 51 -6.52 -6.70 11.24
CA PRO A 51 -6.14 -5.75 12.28
C PRO A 51 -7.40 -5.04 12.82
N ILE A 52 -7.95 -5.59 13.91
CA ILE A 52 -9.22 -5.16 14.51
C ILE A 52 -9.33 -3.64 14.70
N PRO A 53 -8.32 -2.92 15.26
CA PRO A 53 -8.41 -1.47 15.42
C PRO A 53 -8.60 -0.72 14.10
N ASN A 54 -7.77 -1.02 13.09
CA ASN A 54 -7.90 -0.41 11.77
C ASN A 54 -9.25 -0.73 11.11
N LEU A 55 -9.75 -1.96 11.29
CA LEU A 55 -11.00 -2.38 10.67
C LEU A 55 -12.21 -1.66 11.29
N LEU A 56 -12.28 -1.54 12.62
CA LEU A 56 -13.36 -0.80 13.29
C LEU A 56 -13.32 0.69 12.96
N LEU A 57 -12.15 1.32 13.09
CA LEU A 57 -12.00 2.75 12.84
C LEU A 57 -12.26 3.06 11.36
N GLY A 58 -11.79 2.21 10.45
CA GLY A 58 -12.09 2.28 9.02
C GLY A 58 -13.58 2.11 8.71
N ALA A 59 -14.29 1.17 9.36
CA ALA A 59 -15.73 0.99 9.19
C ALA A 59 -16.54 2.23 9.60
N VAL A 60 -16.19 2.85 10.74
CA VAL A 60 -16.82 4.10 11.17
C VAL A 60 -16.52 5.24 10.20
N HIS A 61 -15.25 5.41 9.81
CA HIS A 61 -14.85 6.44 8.85
C HIS A 61 -15.53 6.26 7.49
N TYR A 62 -15.66 5.03 7.01
CA TYR A 62 -16.37 4.68 5.77
C TYR A 62 -17.86 5.07 5.83
N LEU A 63 -18.53 4.79 6.94
CA LEU A 63 -19.94 5.17 7.11
C LEU A 63 -20.11 6.70 7.15
N LEU A 64 -19.19 7.42 7.78
CA LEU A 64 -19.20 8.89 7.75
C LEU A 64 -18.92 9.44 6.34
N LEU A 65 -17.96 8.85 5.62
CA LEU A 65 -17.62 9.20 4.24
C LEU A 65 -18.77 8.93 3.26
N SER A 66 -19.52 7.85 3.48
CA SER A 66 -20.70 7.50 2.67
C SER A 66 -21.94 8.35 2.97
N GLY A 67 -21.82 9.33 3.88
CA GLY A 67 -22.86 10.34 4.12
C GLY A 67 -23.79 10.05 5.28
N LYS A 68 -23.42 9.15 6.21
CA LYS A 68 -24.18 9.01 7.47
C LYS A 68 -23.98 10.26 8.32
N GLU A 69 -25.07 10.99 8.55
CA GLU A 69 -25.06 12.22 9.33
C GLU A 69 -25.03 11.93 10.83
N HIS A 70 -23.98 12.38 11.50
CA HIS A 70 -23.80 12.24 12.94
C HIS A 70 -22.80 13.27 13.47
N HIS A 71 -22.94 13.70 14.73
CA HIS A 71 -22.06 14.71 15.33
C HIS A 71 -20.59 14.27 15.42
N LEU A 72 -20.34 12.96 15.47
CA LEU A 72 -18.99 12.36 15.39
C LEU A 72 -18.18 12.89 14.20
N LYS A 73 -18.83 13.21 13.07
CA LYS A 73 -18.19 13.78 11.87
C LYS A 73 -17.33 15.02 12.18
N MET A 74 -17.72 15.81 13.19
CA MET A 74 -17.00 17.02 13.59
C MET A 74 -15.59 16.76 14.10
N TYR A 75 -15.23 15.53 14.45
CA TYR A 75 -13.89 15.16 14.89
C TYR A 75 -12.98 14.69 13.74
N TYR A 76 -13.54 14.39 12.57
CA TYR A 76 -12.80 13.85 11.45
C TYR A 76 -12.32 14.99 10.53
N SER A 77 -11.04 15.36 10.67
CA SER A 77 -10.41 16.43 9.87
C SER A 77 -10.30 16.14 8.36
N SER A 78 -10.59 14.90 7.96
CA SER A 78 -10.79 14.47 6.57
C SER A 78 -12.17 14.80 5.99
N LEU A 79 -13.14 15.16 6.85
CA LEU A 79 -14.55 15.38 6.51
C LEU A 79 -15.02 16.82 6.75
N VAL A 80 -14.32 17.56 7.59
CA VAL A 80 -14.64 18.94 7.94
C VAL A 80 -13.39 19.82 7.94
N GLU A 81 -13.55 21.09 7.58
CA GLU A 81 -12.44 22.04 7.51
C GLU A 81 -11.83 22.33 8.90
N ASN A 82 -12.70 22.54 9.89
CA ASN A 82 -12.34 22.84 11.28
C ASN A 82 -12.84 21.72 12.20
N ALA A 83 -12.04 20.66 12.32
CA ALA A 83 -12.35 19.56 13.22
C ALA A 83 -12.19 19.97 14.68
N ASN A 84 -13.04 19.41 15.55
CA ASN A 84 -12.98 19.59 16.99
C ASN A 84 -11.69 18.96 17.54
N THR A 85 -10.84 19.77 18.16
CA THR A 85 -9.59 19.31 18.79
C THR A 85 -9.76 18.95 20.27
N ASP A 86 -10.87 19.36 20.91
CA ASP A 86 -11.24 18.90 22.24
C ASP A 86 -11.89 17.51 22.18
N LEU A 87 -11.08 16.49 22.39
CA LEU A 87 -11.48 15.08 22.26
C LEU A 87 -12.31 14.55 23.44
N ASN A 88 -12.56 15.34 24.50
CA ASN A 88 -13.22 14.85 25.72
C ASN A 88 -14.56 14.14 25.44
N GLN A 89 -15.35 14.65 24.48
CA GLN A 89 -16.63 14.05 24.07
C GLN A 89 -16.54 13.14 22.83
N ALA A 90 -15.37 13.04 22.19
CA ALA A 90 -15.23 12.29 20.94
C ALA A 90 -15.64 10.82 21.10
N PHE A 91 -15.31 10.20 22.23
CA PHE A 91 -15.67 8.81 22.50
C PHE A 91 -17.17 8.63 22.74
N ASP A 92 -17.86 9.56 23.39
CA ASP A 92 -19.30 9.47 23.62
C ASP A 92 -20.05 9.49 22.28
N TYR A 93 -19.66 10.38 21.36
CA TYR A 93 -20.19 10.40 20.00
C TYR A 93 -19.76 9.17 19.18
N PHE A 94 -18.56 8.64 19.40
CA PHE A 94 -18.12 7.41 18.74
C PHE A 94 -18.96 6.21 19.16
N LYS A 95 -19.18 6.05 20.48
CA LYS A 95 -20.01 4.99 21.04
C LYS A 95 -21.46 5.11 20.57
N ASP A 96 -22.03 6.32 20.57
CA ASP A 96 -23.39 6.55 20.07
C ASP A 96 -23.52 6.22 18.58
N PHE A 97 -22.52 6.58 17.76
CA PHE A 97 -22.46 6.19 16.35
C PHE A 97 -22.41 4.66 16.19
N CYS A 98 -21.53 3.99 16.94
CA CYS A 98 -21.41 2.53 16.92
C CYS A 98 -22.71 1.83 17.32
N LYS A 99 -23.47 2.40 18.25
CA LYS A 99 -24.78 1.90 18.65
C LYS A 99 -25.83 2.14 17.56
N THR A 100 -25.83 3.33 16.98
CA THR A 100 -26.82 3.75 15.95
C THR A 100 -26.68 2.95 14.66
N TYR A 101 -25.45 2.68 14.21
CA TYR A 101 -25.16 1.99 12.95
C TYR A 101 -24.57 0.59 13.18
N ARG A 102 -24.97 -0.07 14.26
CA ARG A 102 -24.38 -1.33 14.73
C ARG A 102 -24.36 -2.41 13.65
N GLU A 103 -25.49 -2.65 12.99
CA GLU A 103 -25.64 -3.75 12.02
C GLU A 103 -24.81 -3.49 10.76
N GLU A 104 -24.74 -2.25 10.28
CA GLU A 104 -23.86 -1.89 9.17
C GLU A 104 -22.38 -2.05 9.54
N ILE A 105 -21.98 -1.67 10.75
CA ILE A 105 -20.60 -1.87 11.23
C ILE A 105 -20.29 -3.36 11.33
N ILE A 106 -21.17 -4.19 11.90
CA ILE A 106 -20.96 -5.65 11.97
C ILE A 106 -20.76 -6.22 10.57
N THR A 107 -21.58 -5.81 9.60
CA THR A 107 -21.45 -6.23 8.20
C THR A 107 -20.07 -5.89 7.66
N LEU A 108 -19.61 -4.65 7.83
CA LEU A 108 -18.29 -4.21 7.38
C LEU A 108 -17.15 -4.97 8.07
N LEU A 109 -17.24 -5.22 9.37
CA LEU A 109 -16.25 -5.97 10.14
C LEU A 109 -16.13 -7.44 9.66
N GLN A 110 -17.21 -8.00 9.11
CA GLN A 110 -17.27 -9.37 8.62
C GLN A 110 -16.85 -9.51 7.15
N THR A 111 -17.09 -8.49 6.32
CA THR A 111 -16.91 -8.60 4.86
C THR A 111 -15.73 -7.80 4.32
N LYS A 112 -15.32 -6.71 4.95
CA LYS A 112 -14.24 -5.84 4.44
C LYS A 112 -12.88 -6.23 5.00
N LEU A 113 -11.85 -6.00 4.18
CA LEU A 113 -10.45 -6.28 4.49
C LEU A 113 -9.68 -4.97 4.62
N VAL A 114 -8.80 -4.88 5.62
CA VAL A 114 -7.83 -3.78 5.71
C VAL A 114 -6.73 -4.04 4.69
N GLN A 115 -6.67 -3.18 3.67
CA GLN A 115 -5.66 -3.21 2.62
C GLN A 115 -4.97 -1.84 2.54
N THR A 116 -3.65 -1.83 2.75
CA THR A 116 -2.85 -0.60 2.64
C THR A 116 -2.29 -0.45 1.24
N ASN A 117 -2.90 0.42 0.42
CA ASN A 117 -2.43 0.73 -0.93
C ASN A 117 -1.75 2.11 -0.96
N GLU A 118 -0.51 2.17 -0.44
CA GLU A 118 0.20 3.43 -0.21
C GLU A 118 0.94 3.92 -1.46
N VAL A 119 0.43 4.98 -2.09
CA VAL A 119 0.99 5.61 -3.30
C VAL A 119 2.45 6.04 -3.08
N ARG A 120 2.78 6.57 -1.90
CA ARG A 120 4.13 7.10 -1.62
C ARG A 120 5.22 6.01 -1.66
N ARG A 121 4.87 4.72 -1.61
CA ARG A 121 5.83 3.62 -1.85
C ARG A 121 6.46 3.67 -3.25
N CYS A 122 5.80 4.30 -4.21
CA CYS A 122 6.39 4.56 -5.52
C CYS A 122 7.68 5.39 -5.46
N ALA A 123 7.93 6.12 -4.36
CA ALA A 123 9.15 6.90 -4.17
C ALA A 123 10.43 6.06 -4.27
N TYR A 124 10.43 4.83 -3.73
CA TYR A 124 11.57 3.92 -3.85
C TYR A 124 11.44 2.98 -5.07
N LEU A 125 10.23 2.78 -5.61
CA LEU A 125 10.04 2.00 -6.84
C LEU A 125 10.54 2.74 -8.09
N TYR A 126 10.34 4.06 -8.16
CA TYR A 126 10.78 4.87 -9.30
C TYR A 126 12.28 4.71 -9.63
N PRO A 127 13.22 4.94 -8.69
CA PRO A 127 14.64 4.71 -8.96
C PRO A 127 14.98 3.23 -9.20
N SER A 128 14.26 2.29 -8.58
CA SER A 128 14.45 0.86 -8.86
C SER A 128 14.09 0.50 -10.30
N PHE A 129 12.98 1.00 -10.84
CA PHE A 129 12.62 0.77 -12.24
C PHE A 129 13.52 1.54 -13.21
N CYS A 130 14.02 2.73 -12.84
CA CYS A 130 15.08 3.41 -13.60
C CYS A 130 16.35 2.57 -13.67
N TYR A 131 16.76 1.95 -12.56
CA TYR A 131 17.91 1.03 -12.51
C TYR A 131 17.71 -0.19 -13.41
N ILE A 132 16.53 -0.83 -13.34
CA ILE A 132 16.19 -1.97 -14.21
C ILE A 132 16.24 -1.56 -15.69
N PHE A 133 15.57 -0.46 -16.05
CA PHE A 133 15.58 0.06 -17.42
C PHE A 133 17.01 0.34 -17.90
N ASN A 134 17.86 0.92 -17.06
CA ASN A 134 19.24 1.22 -17.44
C ASN A 134 20.10 -0.02 -17.70
N LYS A 135 19.77 -1.17 -17.10
CA LYS A 135 20.46 -2.43 -17.40
C LYS A 135 20.09 -3.02 -18.75
N VAL A 136 18.80 -3.01 -19.11
CA VAL A 136 18.31 -3.79 -20.27
C VAL A 136 17.85 -2.95 -21.45
N LYS A 137 17.58 -1.65 -21.24
CA LYS A 137 17.11 -0.70 -22.27
C LYS A 137 15.88 -1.18 -23.04
N LYS A 138 14.93 -1.82 -22.34
CA LYS A 138 13.65 -2.33 -22.86
C LYS A 138 12.47 -1.72 -22.10
N GLN A 139 11.29 -1.71 -22.73
CA GLN A 139 10.04 -1.34 -22.06
C GLN A 139 9.74 -2.34 -20.93
N LEU A 140 9.16 -1.86 -19.83
CA LEU A 140 8.85 -2.67 -18.66
C LEU A 140 7.44 -3.27 -18.80
N ALA A 141 7.30 -4.57 -18.54
CA ALA A 141 6.01 -5.22 -18.31
C ALA A 141 5.89 -5.54 -16.82
N LEU A 142 4.98 -4.85 -16.15
CA LEU A 142 4.85 -4.87 -14.69
C LEU A 142 3.85 -5.92 -14.24
N ILE A 143 4.25 -6.72 -13.25
CA ILE A 143 3.37 -7.65 -12.55
C ILE A 143 3.47 -7.37 -11.05
N GLU A 144 2.42 -6.81 -10.46
CA GLU A 144 2.35 -6.59 -9.01
C GLU A 144 1.63 -7.75 -8.31
N ILE A 145 2.26 -8.39 -7.34
CA ILE A 145 1.61 -9.36 -6.44
C ILE A 145 1.16 -8.63 -5.16
N GLY A 146 -0.10 -8.77 -4.77
CA GLY A 146 -0.69 -8.03 -3.64
C GLY A 146 -1.02 -6.57 -3.99
N THR A 147 -1.57 -6.34 -5.18
CA THR A 147 -1.72 -5.00 -5.78
C THR A 147 -2.81 -4.13 -5.13
N SER A 148 -3.76 -4.73 -4.40
CA SER A 148 -4.99 -4.10 -3.95
C SER A 148 -5.77 -3.44 -5.10
N SER A 149 -5.62 -2.13 -5.31
CA SER A 149 -6.26 -1.38 -6.41
C SER A 149 -5.32 -0.93 -7.53
N GLY A 150 -4.05 -1.38 -7.51
CA GLY A 150 -3.12 -1.12 -8.61
C GLY A 150 -2.41 0.23 -8.58
N LEU A 151 -2.57 1.04 -7.53
CA LEU A 151 -1.98 2.39 -7.48
C LEU A 151 -0.47 2.41 -7.71
N GLN A 152 0.26 1.35 -7.33
CA GLN A 152 1.72 1.28 -7.49
C GLN A 152 2.18 0.87 -8.89
N LEU A 153 1.29 0.29 -9.71
CA LEU A 153 1.55 -0.03 -11.12
C LEU A 153 1.70 1.22 -12.01
N PHE A 154 1.24 2.37 -11.52
CA PHE A 154 1.27 3.66 -12.21
C PHE A 154 2.45 4.54 -11.80
N TRP A 155 3.49 3.96 -11.19
CA TRP A 155 4.69 4.68 -10.78
C TRP A 155 5.28 5.53 -11.92
N ASP A 156 5.19 5.09 -13.18
CA ASP A 156 5.72 5.83 -14.32
C ASP A 156 4.90 7.07 -14.68
N GLN A 157 3.64 7.13 -14.23
CA GLN A 157 2.69 8.21 -14.48
C GLN A 157 2.69 9.29 -13.39
N TYR A 158 3.50 9.14 -12.35
CA TYR A 158 3.64 10.11 -11.25
C TYR A 158 4.86 11.01 -11.43
N SER A 159 4.89 12.13 -10.69
CA SER A 159 6.08 12.97 -10.55
C SER A 159 6.73 12.77 -9.18
N TYR A 160 8.04 12.99 -9.10
CA TYR A 160 8.84 12.70 -7.91
C TYR A 160 9.76 13.85 -7.54
N SER A 161 9.91 14.12 -6.25
CA SER A 161 11.00 14.94 -5.71
C SER A 161 11.56 14.35 -4.42
N TYR A 162 12.85 14.60 -4.18
CA TYR A 162 13.60 13.95 -3.09
C TYR A 162 14.33 14.95 -2.19
N GLY A 163 13.61 15.99 -1.75
CA GLY A 163 14.18 17.06 -0.91
C GLY A 163 15.09 18.04 -1.67
N THR A 164 14.98 18.07 -3.01
CA THR A 164 15.67 19.02 -3.89
C THR A 164 14.65 19.71 -4.80
N ASP A 165 15.05 20.81 -5.45
CA ASP A 165 14.20 21.53 -6.42
C ASP A 165 14.06 20.78 -7.76
N VAL A 166 14.57 19.55 -7.87
CA VAL A 166 14.52 18.75 -9.10
C VAL A 166 13.31 17.81 -9.05
N THR A 167 12.49 17.88 -10.10
CA THR A 167 11.38 16.95 -10.33
C THR A 167 11.75 15.92 -11.39
N TYR A 168 11.36 14.67 -11.16
CA TYR A 168 11.54 13.53 -12.05
C TYR A 168 10.20 12.89 -12.43
N GLY A 169 10.19 12.07 -13.46
CA GLY A 169 9.00 11.32 -13.92
C GLY A 169 8.08 12.17 -14.79
N ASN A 170 6.77 11.97 -14.65
CA ASN A 170 5.77 12.73 -15.41
C ASN A 170 5.50 14.09 -14.74
N ILE A 171 6.22 15.14 -15.14
CA ILE A 171 6.10 16.49 -14.57
C ILE A 171 4.69 17.12 -14.70
N ASN A 172 3.83 16.58 -15.57
CA ASN A 172 2.46 17.04 -15.75
C ASN A 172 1.45 16.26 -14.88
N SER A 173 1.92 15.28 -14.10
CA SER A 173 1.06 14.50 -13.22
C SER A 173 0.58 15.33 -12.05
N ASN A 174 -0.72 15.20 -11.73
CA ASN A 174 -1.26 15.76 -10.50
C ASN A 174 -0.78 15.00 -9.26
N VAL A 175 -0.27 13.77 -9.41
CA VAL A 175 0.29 12.99 -8.31
C VAL A 175 1.77 13.34 -8.18
N HIS A 176 2.10 14.07 -7.09
CA HIS A 176 3.48 14.39 -6.74
C HIS A 176 3.92 13.63 -5.49
N VAL A 177 4.83 12.67 -5.69
CA VAL A 177 5.36 11.83 -4.62
C VAL A 177 6.66 12.42 -4.09
N THR A 178 6.72 12.61 -2.77
CA THR A 178 7.91 13.13 -2.09
C THR A 178 8.49 12.09 -1.12
N SER A 179 9.82 12.06 -1.01
CA SER A 179 10.51 11.16 -0.06
C SER A 179 11.91 11.65 0.27
N GLU A 180 12.41 11.31 1.45
CA GLU A 180 13.78 11.59 1.86
C GLU A 180 14.71 10.43 1.47
N ILE A 181 15.84 10.73 0.83
CA ILE A 181 16.89 9.74 0.59
C ILE A 181 17.87 9.80 1.77
N ARG A 182 18.12 8.66 2.40
CA ARG A 182 19.04 8.52 3.53
C ARG A 182 20.28 7.69 3.17
N GLY A 183 21.39 8.05 3.80
CA GLY A 183 22.68 7.41 3.56
C GLY A 183 23.52 8.18 2.54
N GLU A 184 24.67 7.61 2.19
CA GLU A 184 25.69 8.29 1.39
C GLU A 184 25.44 8.18 -0.12
N ASN A 185 24.79 7.11 -0.58
CA ASN A 185 24.52 6.93 -2.01
C ASN A 185 23.16 7.50 -2.39
N VAL A 186 23.11 8.06 -3.59
CA VAL A 186 21.88 8.55 -4.23
C VAL A 186 21.64 7.68 -5.48
N PRO A 187 20.42 7.17 -5.70
CA PRO A 187 20.11 6.45 -6.93
C PRO A 187 20.27 7.31 -8.16
N HIS A 188 20.54 6.67 -9.29
CA HIS A 188 20.46 7.33 -10.59
C HIS A 188 18.99 7.47 -11.02
N PHE A 189 18.52 8.71 -11.10
CA PHE A 189 17.19 9.05 -11.60
C PHE A 189 17.22 9.37 -13.09
N LEU A 190 16.24 8.86 -13.84
CA LEU A 190 15.95 9.37 -15.18
C LEU A 190 15.10 10.64 -15.05
N LYS A 191 15.20 11.58 -16.00
CA LYS A 191 14.30 12.74 -16.00
C LYS A 191 12.87 12.35 -16.35
N GLU A 192 12.73 11.46 -17.33
CA GLU A 192 11.46 10.92 -17.78
C GLU A 192 11.36 9.45 -17.33
N SER A 193 10.15 9.01 -17.02
CA SER A 193 9.92 7.62 -16.62
C SER A 193 10.22 6.65 -17.77
N PRO A 194 10.83 5.48 -17.49
CA PRO A 194 10.85 4.39 -18.44
C PRO A 194 9.45 4.03 -18.95
N SER A 195 9.35 3.68 -20.23
CA SER A 195 8.09 3.26 -20.84
C SER A 195 7.59 1.93 -20.25
N VAL A 196 6.32 1.88 -19.87
CA VAL A 196 5.62 0.68 -19.40
C VAL A 196 4.72 0.16 -20.52
N ALA A 197 4.96 -1.08 -20.95
CA ALA A 197 4.20 -1.74 -22.01
C ALA A 197 2.90 -2.35 -21.47
N GLU A 198 2.94 -2.94 -20.28
CA GLU A 198 1.83 -3.67 -19.67
C GLU A 198 1.82 -3.46 -18.16
N ARG A 199 0.62 -3.34 -17.57
CA ARG A 199 0.37 -3.23 -16.13
C ARG A 199 -0.59 -4.33 -15.69
N ILE A 200 -0.09 -5.31 -14.96
CA ILE A 200 -0.87 -6.44 -14.47
C ILE A 200 -0.79 -6.47 -12.95
N GLY A 201 -1.93 -6.40 -12.29
CA GLY A 201 -2.06 -6.46 -10.84
C GLY A 201 -2.76 -7.75 -10.42
N LEU A 202 -2.19 -8.44 -9.44
CA LEU A 202 -2.70 -9.68 -8.86
C LEU A 202 -2.98 -9.46 -7.39
N ASP A 203 -4.18 -9.76 -6.94
CA ASP A 203 -4.53 -9.74 -5.52
C ASP A 203 -5.54 -10.85 -5.19
N LEU A 204 -5.54 -11.34 -3.96
CA LEU A 204 -6.59 -12.24 -3.51
C LEU A 204 -7.94 -11.52 -3.44
N HIS A 205 -7.92 -10.20 -3.22
CA HIS A 205 -9.09 -9.33 -3.16
C HIS A 205 -8.79 -8.00 -3.83
N VAL A 206 -9.20 -7.86 -5.09
CA VAL A 206 -9.00 -6.64 -5.86
C VAL A 206 -10.00 -5.58 -5.40
N ASN A 207 -9.54 -4.34 -5.22
CA ASN A 207 -10.43 -3.20 -5.03
C ASN A 207 -10.55 -2.44 -6.34
N ASP A 208 -11.76 -2.32 -6.87
CA ASP A 208 -12.03 -1.61 -8.12
C ASP A 208 -12.31 -0.14 -7.84
N LEU A 209 -11.37 0.75 -8.18
CA LEU A 209 -11.55 2.18 -7.95
C LEU A 209 -12.69 2.78 -8.76
N HIS A 210 -13.18 2.13 -9.83
CA HIS A 210 -14.41 2.55 -10.51
C HIS A 210 -15.66 2.36 -9.64
N SER A 211 -15.61 1.44 -8.66
CA SER A 211 -16.63 1.30 -7.63
C SER A 211 -16.48 2.40 -6.58
N ASN A 212 -17.56 3.16 -6.36
CA ASN A 212 -17.59 4.17 -5.31
C ASN A 212 -17.42 3.53 -3.91
N GLU A 213 -17.89 2.30 -3.72
CA GLU A 213 -17.77 1.59 -2.45
C GLU A 213 -16.30 1.31 -2.11
N ASP A 214 -15.54 0.76 -3.06
CA ASP A 214 -14.13 0.41 -2.86
C ASP A 214 -13.25 1.66 -2.75
N TYR A 215 -13.55 2.69 -3.55
CA TYR A 215 -12.91 4.00 -3.41
C TYR A 215 -13.09 4.56 -1.99
N LEU A 216 -14.33 4.60 -1.48
CA LEU A 216 -14.60 5.11 -0.13
C LEU A 216 -13.99 4.22 0.95
N TRP A 217 -13.96 2.91 0.75
CA TRP A 217 -13.35 1.97 1.70
C TRP A 217 -11.84 2.19 1.82
N LEU A 218 -11.11 2.20 0.70
CA LEU A 218 -9.68 2.46 0.70
C LEU A 218 -9.35 3.85 1.25
N ARG A 219 -10.15 4.86 0.92
CA ARG A 219 -10.02 6.20 1.48
C ARG A 219 -10.23 6.22 3.01
N ALA A 220 -11.18 5.45 3.51
CA ALA A 220 -11.49 5.37 4.95
C ALA A 220 -10.35 4.75 5.77
N LEU A 221 -9.52 3.90 5.14
CA LEU A 221 -8.33 3.30 5.75
C LEU A 221 -7.16 4.29 5.87
N ILE A 222 -7.26 5.46 5.24
CA ILE A 222 -6.35 6.58 5.46
C ILE A 222 -6.90 7.42 6.61
N TRP A 223 -6.05 7.68 7.61
CA TRP A 223 -6.48 8.29 8.85
C TRP A 223 -6.87 9.77 8.67
N PRO A 224 -7.78 10.29 9.51
CA PRO A 224 -8.39 11.60 9.28
C PRO A 224 -7.37 12.74 9.14
N GLU A 225 -6.31 12.72 9.96
CA GLU A 225 -5.28 13.76 10.00
C GLU A 225 -4.26 13.65 8.85
N HIS A 226 -4.22 12.54 8.11
CA HIS A 226 -3.25 12.31 7.03
C HIS A 226 -3.66 12.98 5.71
N LYS A 227 -3.86 14.30 5.72
CA LYS A 227 -4.35 15.09 4.58
C LYS A 227 -3.58 14.87 3.29
N GLU A 228 -2.24 14.93 3.33
CA GLU A 228 -1.41 14.69 2.15
C GLU A 228 -1.60 13.28 1.56
N ARG A 229 -1.81 12.27 2.41
CA ARG A 229 -2.03 10.89 1.94
C ARG A 229 -3.41 10.74 1.31
N LEU A 230 -4.43 11.41 1.87
CA LEU A 230 -5.77 11.46 1.29
C LEU A 230 -5.76 12.15 -0.07
N GLU A 231 -5.12 13.32 -0.19
CA GLU A 231 -5.01 14.05 -1.44
C GLU A 231 -4.27 13.25 -2.52
N MET A 232 -3.14 12.63 -2.14
CA MET A 232 -2.36 11.79 -3.05
C MET A 232 -3.15 10.55 -3.49
N PHE A 233 -3.90 9.92 -2.58
CA PHE A 233 -4.80 8.81 -2.91
C PHE A 233 -5.91 9.27 -3.87
N ASP A 234 -6.59 10.38 -3.59
CA ASP A 234 -7.69 10.90 -4.41
C ASP A 234 -7.19 11.23 -5.85
N GLN A 235 -6.00 11.82 -5.98
CA GLN A 235 -5.35 12.10 -7.26
C GLN A 235 -4.95 10.82 -8.01
N ALA A 236 -4.31 9.88 -7.32
CA ALA A 236 -3.88 8.62 -7.93
C ALA A 236 -5.09 7.78 -8.36
N ALA A 237 -6.14 7.72 -7.55
CA ALA A 237 -7.37 7.03 -7.89
C ALA A 237 -8.06 7.65 -9.10
N SER A 238 -8.03 8.97 -9.26
CA SER A 238 -8.51 9.63 -10.48
C SER A 238 -7.71 9.23 -11.72
N LEU A 239 -6.40 9.06 -11.60
CA LEU A 239 -5.52 8.65 -12.70
C LEU A 239 -5.79 7.20 -13.11
N VAL A 240 -5.88 6.28 -12.15
CA VAL A 240 -6.15 4.86 -12.43
C VAL A 240 -7.47 4.67 -13.18
N LYS A 241 -8.50 5.46 -12.85
CA LYS A 241 -9.81 5.42 -13.54
C LYS A 241 -9.76 5.78 -15.02
N THR A 242 -8.71 6.46 -15.48
CA THR A 242 -8.60 6.92 -16.87
C THR A 242 -7.56 6.16 -17.69
N GLU A 243 -6.83 5.23 -17.07
CA GLU A 243 -5.70 4.54 -17.67
C GLU A 243 -5.92 3.02 -17.72
N SER A 244 -5.20 2.34 -18.61
CA SER A 244 -5.33 0.88 -18.77
C SER A 244 -4.50 0.12 -17.74
N VAL A 245 -5.15 -0.71 -16.94
CA VAL A 245 -4.55 -1.71 -16.05
C VAL A 245 -5.38 -2.99 -16.05
N GLN A 246 -4.72 -4.14 -16.05
CA GLN A 246 -5.37 -5.43 -15.88
C GLN A 246 -5.28 -5.85 -14.42
N LEU A 247 -6.40 -5.83 -13.70
CA LEU A 247 -6.48 -6.34 -12.33
C LEU A 247 -7.13 -7.73 -12.35
N ILE A 248 -6.47 -8.69 -11.73
CA ILE A 248 -6.89 -10.09 -11.69
C ILE A 248 -7.00 -10.52 -10.24
N GLU A 249 -8.21 -10.92 -9.84
CA GLU A 249 -8.44 -11.52 -8.53
C GLU A 249 -8.03 -13.00 -8.54
N GLY A 250 -7.09 -13.39 -7.68
CA GLY A 250 -6.58 -14.75 -7.54
C GLY A 250 -5.22 -14.83 -6.88
N ASP A 251 -4.73 -16.06 -6.68
CA ASP A 251 -3.40 -16.29 -6.11
C ASP A 251 -2.32 -15.87 -7.13
N GLY A 252 -1.63 -14.77 -6.83
CA GLY A 252 -0.63 -14.21 -7.72
C GLY A 252 0.58 -15.11 -7.98
N VAL A 253 0.92 -16.03 -7.05
CA VAL A 253 2.02 -17.00 -7.24
C VAL A 253 1.56 -18.16 -8.12
N GLU A 254 0.32 -18.63 -7.98
CA GLU A 254 -0.23 -19.66 -8.87
C GLU A 254 -0.43 -19.16 -10.30
N LEU A 255 -0.89 -17.92 -10.47
CA LEU A 255 -1.20 -17.33 -11.78
C LEU A 255 0.03 -16.83 -12.54
N LEU A 256 1.17 -16.64 -11.87
CA LEU A 256 2.36 -16.03 -12.43
C LEU A 256 2.85 -16.67 -13.76
N PRO A 257 2.96 -18.02 -13.89
CA PRO A 257 3.49 -18.62 -15.11
C PRO A 257 2.61 -18.34 -16.34
N SER A 258 1.28 -18.43 -16.21
CA SER A 258 0.35 -18.25 -17.33
C SER A 258 0.26 -16.80 -17.79
N ILE A 259 0.45 -15.85 -16.88
CA ILE A 259 0.52 -14.42 -17.20
C ILE A 259 1.78 -14.11 -18.00
N ILE A 260 2.93 -14.62 -17.54
CA ILE A 260 4.23 -14.35 -18.18
C ILE A 260 4.31 -14.89 -19.61
N GLU A 261 3.63 -16.00 -19.90
CA GLU A 261 3.54 -16.56 -21.26
C GLU A 261 2.83 -15.62 -22.26
N GLN A 262 1.98 -14.71 -21.77
CA GLN A 262 1.22 -13.78 -22.62
C GLN A 262 1.99 -12.48 -22.90
N ILE A 263 2.99 -12.15 -22.08
CA ILE A 263 3.75 -10.90 -22.20
C ILE A 263 4.69 -10.96 -23.41
N SER A 264 4.67 -9.93 -24.26
CA SER A 264 5.54 -9.83 -25.44
C SER A 264 7.02 -9.95 -25.09
N LYS A 265 7.79 -10.74 -25.86
CA LYS A 265 9.25 -10.94 -25.67
C LYS A 265 10.09 -9.67 -25.80
N ASP A 266 9.54 -8.60 -26.37
CA ASP A 266 10.21 -7.32 -26.55
C ASP A 266 10.24 -6.46 -25.27
N ALA A 267 9.39 -6.80 -24.29
CA ALA A 267 9.39 -6.17 -22.97
C ALA A 267 10.24 -6.95 -21.95
N ILE A 268 10.79 -6.26 -20.94
CA ILE A 268 11.40 -6.91 -19.77
C ILE A 268 10.33 -7.16 -18.71
N ILE A 269 10.28 -8.37 -18.17
CA ILE A 269 9.32 -8.72 -17.12
C ILE A 269 9.84 -8.19 -15.79
N CYS A 270 9.00 -7.45 -15.08
CA CYS A 270 9.28 -6.92 -13.76
C CYS A 270 8.17 -7.35 -12.81
N ILE A 271 8.43 -8.42 -12.08
CA ILE A 271 7.59 -8.90 -10.99
C ILE A 271 7.95 -8.07 -9.78
N PHE A 272 6.97 -7.48 -9.11
CA PHE A 272 7.26 -6.73 -7.90
C PHE A 272 6.16 -6.89 -6.86
N HIS A 273 6.53 -6.65 -5.61
CA HIS A 273 5.57 -6.54 -4.53
C HIS A 273 6.17 -5.77 -3.36
N THR A 274 5.36 -4.95 -2.70
CA THR A 274 5.79 -4.21 -1.52
C THR A 274 4.96 -4.62 -0.31
N HIS A 275 5.63 -4.95 0.80
CA HIS A 275 5.08 -5.29 2.12
C HIS A 275 4.21 -6.55 2.22
N VAL A 276 3.54 -7.00 1.13
CA VAL A 276 2.64 -8.15 1.13
C VAL A 276 3.32 -9.45 1.54
N ALA A 277 4.62 -9.59 1.27
CA ALA A 277 5.38 -10.80 1.57
C ALA A 277 5.44 -11.12 3.07
N ASN A 278 5.20 -10.15 3.97
CA ASN A 278 5.04 -10.42 5.40
C ASN A 278 3.83 -11.32 5.72
N GLN A 279 2.85 -11.39 4.82
CA GLN A 279 1.62 -12.17 4.97
C GLN A 279 1.68 -13.50 4.20
N ILE A 280 2.67 -13.68 3.32
CA ILE A 280 2.83 -14.87 2.49
C ILE A 280 3.46 -15.99 3.34
N PRO A 281 2.86 -17.20 3.41
CA PRO A 281 3.49 -18.34 4.08
C PRO A 281 4.84 -18.70 3.48
N GLU A 282 5.80 -19.15 4.30
CA GLU A 282 7.17 -19.45 3.85
C GLU A 282 7.22 -20.42 2.66
N GLN A 283 6.38 -21.46 2.66
CA GLN A 283 6.30 -22.41 1.55
C GLN A 283 5.89 -21.74 0.22
N VAL A 284 5.04 -20.72 0.26
CA VAL A 284 4.59 -19.96 -0.91
C VAL A 284 5.69 -19.00 -1.36
N LYS A 285 6.46 -18.39 -0.44
CA LYS A 285 7.66 -17.60 -0.75
C LYS A 285 8.67 -18.43 -1.56
N ARG A 286 8.99 -19.64 -1.08
CA ARG A 286 9.92 -20.56 -1.76
C ARG A 286 9.40 -21.01 -3.13
N LYS A 287 8.08 -21.19 -3.25
CA LYS A 287 7.44 -21.49 -4.55
C LYS A 287 7.61 -20.34 -5.53
N LEU A 288 7.39 -19.10 -5.10
CA LEU A 288 7.58 -17.90 -5.91
C LEU A 288 9.03 -17.80 -6.42
N GLU A 289 10.02 -17.93 -5.54
CA GLU A 289 11.44 -17.91 -5.94
C GLU A 289 11.76 -18.97 -6.99
N LYS A 290 11.28 -20.21 -6.77
CA LYS A 290 11.49 -21.32 -7.70
C LYS A 290 10.86 -21.04 -9.07
N GLN A 291 9.64 -20.50 -9.11
CA GLN A 291 9.00 -20.15 -10.38
C GLN A 291 9.78 -19.06 -11.11
N ILE A 292 10.22 -18.01 -10.40
CA ILE A 292 11.02 -16.92 -10.99
C ILE A 292 12.34 -17.46 -11.55
N GLN A 293 12.99 -18.39 -10.86
CA GLN A 293 14.18 -19.08 -11.36
C GLN A 293 13.89 -19.87 -12.65
N GLU A 294 12.80 -20.63 -12.70
CA GLU A 294 12.37 -21.39 -13.88
C GLU A 294 12.02 -20.48 -15.08
N ILE A 295 11.47 -19.29 -14.82
CA ILE A 295 11.24 -18.25 -15.81
C ILE A 295 12.58 -17.67 -16.29
N GLY A 296 13.48 -17.35 -15.35
CA GLY A 296 14.80 -16.80 -15.60
C GLY A 296 15.70 -17.67 -16.49
N ALA A 297 15.51 -18.99 -16.42
CA ALA A 297 16.17 -19.95 -17.31
C ALA A 297 15.73 -19.85 -18.78
N LYS A 298 14.57 -19.23 -19.06
CA LYS A 298 13.97 -19.10 -20.40
C LYS A 298 13.98 -17.67 -20.92
N ARG A 299 13.93 -16.68 -20.03
CA ARG A 299 13.75 -15.27 -20.37
C ARG A 299 14.26 -14.36 -19.24
N ASP A 300 14.80 -13.21 -19.63
CA ASP A 300 15.20 -12.19 -18.67
C ASP A 300 14.00 -11.72 -17.83
N VAL A 301 14.20 -11.65 -16.52
CA VAL A 301 13.15 -11.29 -15.55
C VAL A 301 13.78 -10.62 -14.33
N PHE A 302 13.06 -9.64 -13.78
CA PHE A 302 13.41 -8.96 -12.54
C PHE A 302 12.33 -9.21 -11.49
N HIS A 303 12.76 -9.36 -10.25
CA HIS A 303 11.93 -9.47 -9.06
C HIS A 303 12.33 -8.39 -8.04
N LEU A 304 11.48 -7.39 -7.88
CA LEU A 304 11.66 -6.26 -6.96
C LEU A 304 10.78 -6.45 -5.73
N TYR A 305 11.38 -6.63 -4.55
CA TYR A 305 10.61 -6.96 -3.35
C TYR A 305 11.21 -6.45 -2.06
N ASN A 306 10.39 -6.30 -1.03
CA ASN A 306 10.84 -6.19 0.36
C ASN A 306 10.03 -7.15 1.24
N ASN A 307 10.42 -7.29 2.51
CA ASN A 307 9.62 -8.00 3.53
C ASN A 307 9.40 -9.51 3.25
N MET A 308 10.25 -10.10 2.40
CA MET A 308 10.18 -11.54 2.10
C MET A 308 11.01 -12.35 3.07
N TRP A 309 12.30 -12.01 3.19
CA TRP A 309 13.27 -12.68 4.08
C TRP A 309 13.87 -11.74 5.12
N ASP A 310 14.00 -10.47 4.78
CA ASP A 310 14.35 -9.37 5.66
C ASP A 310 13.49 -8.13 5.34
N ARG A 311 13.84 -6.98 5.90
CA ARG A 311 13.11 -5.71 5.72
C ARG A 311 13.60 -4.86 4.55
N ASP A 312 14.76 -5.20 3.98
CA ASP A 312 15.36 -4.41 2.91
C ASP A 312 14.59 -4.62 1.60
N LEU A 313 14.69 -3.64 0.72
CA LEU A 313 14.27 -3.75 -0.67
C LEU A 313 15.39 -4.43 -1.47
N HIS A 314 15.03 -5.42 -2.29
CA HIS A 314 15.93 -6.21 -3.12
C HIS A 314 15.48 -6.22 -4.56
N ILE A 315 16.43 -6.35 -5.47
CA ILE A 315 16.22 -6.62 -6.90
C ILE A 315 17.02 -7.88 -7.24
N ASP A 316 16.31 -8.99 -7.36
CA ASP A 316 16.86 -10.23 -7.88
C ASP A 316 16.50 -10.36 -9.35
N TYR A 317 17.42 -10.80 -10.20
CA TYR A 317 17.17 -10.84 -11.64
C TYR A 317 17.96 -11.90 -12.36
N TYR A 318 17.42 -12.31 -13.51
CA TYR A 318 18.04 -13.25 -14.42
C TYR A 318 18.29 -12.56 -15.75
N ILE A 319 19.54 -12.59 -16.25
CA ILE A 319 19.90 -12.12 -17.59
C ILE A 319 20.68 -13.21 -18.30
N ASN A 320 20.20 -13.63 -19.48
CA ASN A 320 20.77 -14.74 -20.24
C ASN A 320 20.93 -16.03 -19.38
N GLY A 321 19.97 -16.28 -18.49
CA GLY A 321 19.97 -17.44 -17.58
C GLY A 321 20.89 -17.32 -16.36
N ASN A 322 21.66 -16.24 -16.21
CA ASN A 322 22.51 -16.02 -15.03
C ASN A 322 21.75 -15.25 -13.95
N GLU A 323 21.88 -15.69 -12.71
CA GLU A 323 21.24 -15.07 -11.55
C GLU A 323 22.10 -13.96 -10.93
N TYR A 324 21.46 -12.87 -10.56
CA TYR A 324 22.06 -11.73 -9.88
C TYR A 324 21.13 -11.29 -8.75
N ARG A 325 21.72 -10.78 -7.66
CA ARG A 325 20.98 -10.30 -6.49
C ARG A 325 21.57 -8.99 -6.02
N GLU A 326 20.72 -7.99 -5.81
CA GLU A 326 21.13 -6.67 -5.37
C GLU A 326 20.23 -6.21 -4.21
N THR A 327 20.82 -5.90 -3.07
CA THR A 327 20.11 -5.21 -2.00
C THR A 327 20.06 -3.72 -2.33
N VAL A 328 18.85 -3.21 -2.55
CA VAL A 328 18.59 -1.79 -2.85
C VAL A 328 18.81 -0.94 -1.61
N GLY A 329 18.21 -1.30 -0.48
CA GLY A 329 18.32 -0.52 0.75
C GLY A 329 17.09 -0.62 1.66
N GLU A 330 17.12 0.12 2.75
CA GLU A 330 16.02 0.17 3.72
C GLU A 330 14.88 1.04 3.20
N THR A 331 13.65 0.69 3.56
CA THR A 331 12.45 1.45 3.17
C THR A 331 11.58 1.73 4.39
N GLU A 332 11.05 2.95 4.50
CA GLU A 332 9.96 3.25 5.43
C GLU A 332 8.64 2.70 4.88
N GLY A 333 7.78 2.16 5.75
CA GLY A 333 6.58 1.43 5.34
C GLY A 333 5.55 2.24 4.54
N HIS A 334 5.60 3.57 4.64
CA HIS A 334 4.79 4.50 3.87
C HIS A 334 5.62 5.30 2.84
N GLY A 335 6.86 4.92 2.57
CA GLY A 335 7.72 5.58 1.59
C GLY A 335 8.18 6.99 1.97
N ARG A 336 8.09 7.40 3.24
CA ARG A 336 8.55 8.73 3.68
C ARG A 336 10.05 8.93 3.52
N TRP A 337 10.81 7.85 3.65
CA TRP A 337 12.24 7.82 3.38
C TRP A 337 12.66 6.43 2.90
N PHE A 338 13.80 6.36 2.22
CA PHE A 338 14.48 5.12 1.88
C PHE A 338 15.99 5.34 1.81
N SER A 339 16.78 4.27 1.89
CA SER A 339 18.22 4.30 1.61
C SER A 339 18.57 3.62 0.31
N TRP A 340 19.77 3.90 -0.20
CA TRP A 340 20.27 3.31 -1.44
C TRP A 340 21.67 2.72 -1.21
N LYS A 341 21.85 1.43 -1.50
CA LYS A 341 23.06 0.64 -1.28
C LYS A 341 23.68 0.16 -2.59
N ILE A 342 22.94 0.19 -3.69
CA ILE A 342 23.47 -0.14 -5.02
C ILE A 342 24.41 0.99 -5.44
N GLY A 343 25.71 0.75 -5.33
CA GLY A 343 26.73 1.71 -5.77
C GLY A 343 26.77 1.86 -7.29
N ASP A 344 27.46 2.90 -7.76
CA ASP A 344 27.91 3.03 -9.15
C ASP A 344 28.96 1.95 -9.44
N ARG A 345 28.53 0.69 -9.53
CA ARG A 345 29.25 -0.30 -10.32
C ARG A 345 29.04 0.14 -11.75
N THR A 346 29.94 1.00 -12.23
CA THR A 346 30.12 1.34 -13.63
C THR A 346 29.77 0.11 -14.46
N LEU A 347 28.71 0.25 -15.27
CA LEU A 347 28.41 -0.62 -16.39
C LEU A 347 29.67 -0.66 -17.26
N CYS A 348 30.58 -1.59 -16.95
CA CYS A 348 31.74 -1.91 -17.77
C CYS A 348 31.40 -3.10 -18.67
#